data_AF-A0A7J5WLM3-F1
#
_entry.id   AF-A0A7J5WLM3-F1
#
_cell.length_a   1.000
_cell.length_b   1.000
_cell.length_c   1.000
_cell.angle_alpha   90.00
_cell.angle_beta   90.00
_cell.angle_gamma   90.00
#
_symmetry.space_group_name_H-M   'P 1'
#
loop_
_entity.id
_entity.type
_entity.pdbx_description
1 polymer ?
#
loop_
_entity_poly.entity_id
_entity_poly.type
_entity_poly.pdbx_seq_one_letter_code
_entity_poly.pdbx_strand_id
1 'polypeptide(L)'
;EMVGKILPSYFQTGKGAPVTPSMLERNVSSLKARNLLVNKTTATMTSGDWAAVLTLANAGITSTDNIFTARTDARGDLYTNGQFVMGRTYSSLAGGATYKISERWAQEFKTGDLRKDQNLKATTPYLGQADRGQAHFTRWALVDGGTGLAGVAVYARSTPGTYELHVAVDYEENQLMKAEALINTNQIEAGLAIIDGVRTLQGAGLAAVAGTGLNLAQAKEELRRERRIICAFRGISFYDARRWGVIDPSSSRTGAVTVTNTGVVSTNATIKYGYLDYWDVPDNELTYNPAAAGSAPVKNPK
;
A
#
# COMPACT_ATOMS: atom_id res chain seq x y z
N GLU A 1 20.24 0.10 23.49
CA GLU A 1 20.14 1.34 24.29
C GLU A 1 20.16 2.63 23.46
N MET A 2 21.04 2.81 22.45
CA MET A 2 21.13 4.08 21.73
C MET A 2 19.91 4.44 20.85
N VAL A 3 19.32 3.46 20.14
CA VAL A 3 18.17 3.73 19.25
C VAL A 3 16.97 4.29 20.02
N GLY A 4 16.68 3.75 21.22
CA GLY A 4 15.60 4.27 22.06
C GLY A 4 15.83 5.68 22.60
N LYS A 5 17.07 6.17 22.63
CA LYS A 5 17.40 7.54 23.09
C LYS A 5 17.20 8.60 22.01
N ILE A 6 17.19 8.21 20.74
CA ILE A 6 17.08 9.14 19.59
C ILE A 6 15.69 9.13 18.95
N LEU A 7 14.82 8.20 19.34
CA LEU A 7 13.44 8.14 18.87
C LEU A 7 12.50 8.82 19.87
N PRO A 8 11.52 9.62 19.42
CA PRO A 8 10.49 10.14 20.32
C PRO A 8 9.79 9.02 21.08
N SER A 9 9.60 9.18 22.39
CA SER A 9 9.06 8.12 23.26
C SER A 9 7.66 7.66 22.84
N TYR A 10 6.83 8.55 22.31
CA TYR A 10 5.50 8.23 21.81
C TYR A 10 5.50 7.45 20.49
N PHE A 11 6.64 7.28 19.82
CA PHE A 11 6.79 6.31 18.73
C PHE A 11 7.17 4.91 19.25
N GLN A 12 7.66 4.80 20.49
CA GLN A 12 8.22 3.57 21.05
C GLN A 12 7.17 2.67 21.73
N THR A 13 6.00 2.54 21.10
CA THR A 13 4.88 1.73 21.61
C THR A 13 4.39 0.76 20.54
N GLY A 14 3.93 -0.43 20.95
CA GLY A 14 3.54 -1.47 20.00
C GLY A 14 4.77 -2.01 19.27
N LYS A 15 4.71 -2.03 17.95
CA LYS A 15 5.83 -2.45 17.09
C LYS A 15 6.93 -1.39 16.96
N GLY A 16 6.68 -0.16 17.38
CA GLY A 16 7.66 0.93 17.34
C GLY A 16 8.73 0.93 18.43
N ALA A 17 8.72 -0.05 19.35
CA ALA A 17 9.73 -0.15 20.40
C ALA A 17 11.17 -0.23 19.83
N PRO A 18 12.22 0.13 20.61
CA PRO A 18 13.59 0.15 20.10
C PRO A 18 13.99 -1.17 19.44
N VAL A 19 14.52 -1.09 18.21
CA VAL A 19 15.05 -2.24 17.49
C VAL A 19 16.40 -2.68 18.07
N THR A 20 16.63 -3.99 18.11
CA THR A 20 17.95 -4.57 18.37
C THR A 20 18.83 -4.52 17.11
N PRO A 21 20.15 -4.73 17.21
CA PRO A 21 21.01 -4.81 16.03
C PRO A 21 20.53 -5.87 15.02
N SER A 22 20.11 -7.05 15.48
CA SER A 22 19.61 -8.10 14.58
C SER A 22 18.26 -7.74 13.94
N MET A 23 17.37 -7.05 14.65
CA MET A 23 16.14 -6.49 14.06
C MET A 23 16.46 -5.43 13.02
N LEU A 24 17.49 -4.61 13.24
CA LEU A 24 17.93 -3.59 12.28
C LEU A 24 18.51 -4.24 11.02
N GLU A 25 19.33 -5.28 11.15
CA GLU A 25 19.85 -6.06 10.01
C GLU A 25 18.71 -6.64 9.17
N ARG A 26 17.68 -7.20 9.82
CA ARG A 26 16.48 -7.71 9.14
C ARG A 26 15.67 -6.60 8.46
N ASN A 27 15.53 -5.43 9.10
CA ASN A 27 14.92 -4.25 8.47
C ASN A 27 15.68 -3.83 7.20
N VAL A 28 17.01 -3.81 7.24
CA VAL A 28 17.86 -3.49 6.09
C VAL A 28 17.66 -4.51 4.96
N SER A 29 17.62 -5.81 5.27
CA SER A 29 17.36 -6.85 4.28
C SER A 29 15.99 -6.69 3.60
N SER A 30 14.94 -6.43 4.39
CA SER A 30 13.61 -6.14 3.84
C SER A 30 13.57 -4.87 2.97
N LEU A 31 14.27 -3.81 3.36
CA LEU A 31 14.38 -2.59 2.55
C LEU A 31 15.13 -2.84 1.23
N LYS A 32 16.19 -3.65 1.25
CA LYS A 32 16.89 -4.08 0.03
C LYS A 32 15.97 -4.88 -0.89
N ALA A 33 15.17 -5.81 -0.35
CA ALA A 33 14.18 -6.54 -1.11
C ALA A 33 13.16 -5.60 -1.77
N ARG A 34 12.61 -4.64 -1.01
CA ARG A 34 11.68 -3.63 -1.53
C ARG A 34 12.34 -2.81 -2.64
N ASN A 35 13.55 -2.31 -2.44
CA ASN A 35 14.26 -1.49 -3.43
C ASN A 35 14.51 -2.25 -4.72
N LEU A 36 14.92 -3.52 -4.65
CA LEU A 36 15.07 -4.36 -5.84
C LEU A 36 13.74 -4.52 -6.57
N LEU A 37 12.64 -4.76 -5.82
CA LEU A 37 11.31 -4.96 -6.36
C LEU A 37 10.74 -3.70 -7.05
N VAL A 38 10.90 -2.50 -6.46
CA VAL A 38 10.25 -1.26 -6.96
C VAL A 38 11.07 -0.50 -8.01
N ASN A 39 12.35 -0.85 -8.19
CA ASN A 39 13.23 -0.24 -9.20
C ASN A 39 13.26 -0.99 -10.52
N LYS A 40 12.54 -2.11 -10.64
CA LYS A 40 12.34 -2.85 -11.89
C LYS A 40 10.86 -3.01 -12.16
N THR A 41 10.46 -2.96 -13.43
CA THR A 41 9.12 -3.41 -13.79
C THR A 41 9.07 -4.93 -13.69
N THR A 42 7.91 -5.50 -13.39
CA THR A 42 7.78 -6.96 -13.31
C THR A 42 8.09 -7.65 -14.63
N ALA A 43 7.94 -6.95 -15.75
CA ALA A 43 8.31 -7.43 -17.08
C ALA A 43 9.83 -7.54 -17.28
N THR A 44 10.64 -6.74 -16.57
CA THR A 44 12.11 -6.76 -16.68
C THR A 44 12.80 -7.55 -15.57
N MET A 45 12.05 -8.04 -14.58
CA MET A 45 12.57 -8.92 -13.53
C MET A 45 12.99 -10.27 -14.12
N THR A 46 14.26 -10.64 -13.89
CA THR A 46 14.79 -11.96 -14.26
C THR A 46 14.55 -12.99 -13.16
N SER A 47 14.73 -14.28 -13.46
CA SER A 47 14.71 -15.34 -12.43
C SER A 47 15.74 -15.09 -11.32
N GLY A 48 16.91 -14.53 -11.67
CA GLY A 48 17.94 -14.15 -10.70
C GLY A 48 17.50 -13.01 -9.79
N ASP A 49 16.78 -12.03 -10.32
CA ASP A 49 16.21 -10.93 -9.51
C ASP A 49 15.17 -11.47 -8.52
N TRP A 50 14.28 -12.37 -8.95
CA TRP A 50 13.29 -12.98 -8.06
C TRP A 50 13.96 -13.81 -6.94
N ALA A 51 15.00 -14.58 -7.28
CA ALA A 51 15.77 -15.32 -6.27
C ALA A 51 16.45 -14.38 -5.26
N ALA A 52 16.96 -13.24 -5.71
CA ALA A 52 17.54 -12.22 -4.83
C ALA A 52 16.49 -11.57 -3.92
N VAL A 53 15.30 -11.22 -4.45
CA VAL A 53 14.17 -10.74 -3.63
C VAL A 53 13.81 -11.76 -2.55
N LEU A 54 13.65 -13.03 -2.92
CA LEU A 54 13.29 -14.09 -1.97
C LEU A 54 14.37 -14.27 -0.89
N THR A 55 15.65 -14.25 -1.27
CA THR A 55 16.77 -14.37 -0.34
C THR A 55 16.78 -13.23 0.68
N LEU A 56 16.66 -11.99 0.19
CA LEU A 56 16.63 -10.80 1.04
C LEU A 56 15.41 -10.76 1.96
N ALA A 57 14.23 -11.11 1.44
CA ALA A 57 13.02 -11.15 2.23
C ALA A 57 13.05 -12.27 3.28
N ASN A 58 13.70 -13.41 2.99
CA ASN A 58 13.93 -14.48 3.96
C ASN A 58 14.86 -14.08 5.10
N ALA A 59 15.89 -13.28 4.81
CA ALA A 59 16.72 -12.62 5.81
C ALA A 59 16.08 -11.36 6.41
N GLY A 60 14.83 -11.06 6.06
CA GLY A 60 14.11 -9.84 6.41
C GLY A 60 13.32 -9.93 7.71
N ILE A 61 12.48 -8.92 7.94
CA ILE A 61 11.63 -8.74 9.12
C ILE A 61 10.81 -10.00 9.44
N THR A 62 10.79 -10.37 10.72
CA THR A 62 9.97 -11.45 11.29
C THR A 62 8.75 -10.90 12.03
N SER A 63 7.76 -11.76 12.32
CA SER A 63 6.52 -11.35 12.98
C SER A 63 6.71 -10.81 14.39
N THR A 64 7.83 -11.11 15.05
CA THR A 64 8.16 -10.65 16.41
C THR A 64 9.01 -9.39 16.43
N ASP A 65 9.48 -8.92 15.28
CA ASP A 65 10.36 -7.75 15.24
C ASP A 65 9.62 -6.47 15.58
N ASN A 66 10.36 -5.55 16.18
CA ASN A 66 10.04 -4.14 16.16
C ASN A 66 10.43 -3.54 14.81
N ILE A 67 9.70 -2.50 14.39
CA ILE A 67 9.89 -1.82 13.10
C ILE A 67 9.84 -0.30 13.30
N PHE A 68 10.17 0.44 12.24
CA PHE A 68 10.04 1.89 12.26
C PHE A 68 8.59 2.32 12.11
N THR A 69 8.06 2.96 13.15
CA THR A 69 6.69 3.47 13.19
C THR A 69 6.65 4.94 13.55
N ALA A 70 5.57 5.61 13.17
CA ALA A 70 5.22 6.95 13.62
C ALA A 70 3.80 6.95 14.20
N ARG A 71 3.55 7.85 15.15
CA ARG A 71 2.24 8.05 15.79
C ARG A 71 1.92 9.53 15.87
N THR A 72 0.64 9.85 15.98
CA THR A 72 0.25 11.21 16.37
C THR A 72 0.37 11.35 17.88
N ASP A 73 0.52 12.58 18.36
CA ASP A 73 0.50 12.89 19.78
C ASP A 73 -0.42 14.09 20.05
N ALA A 74 -0.87 14.22 21.30
CA ALA A 74 -1.85 15.25 21.66
C ALA A 74 -1.25 16.68 21.66
N ARG A 75 0.08 16.81 21.81
CA ARG A 75 0.78 18.10 21.77
C ARG A 75 1.11 18.53 20.34
N GLY A 76 1.20 17.57 19.42
CA GLY A 76 1.55 17.80 18.03
C GLY A 76 3.04 18.08 17.86
N ASP A 77 3.89 17.39 18.63
CA ASP A 77 5.34 17.60 18.63
C ASP A 77 5.96 17.31 17.24
N LEU A 78 5.50 16.24 16.59
CA LEU A 78 5.82 15.95 15.17
C LEU A 78 4.56 15.79 14.31
N TYR A 79 3.57 15.07 14.84
CA TYR A 79 2.32 14.82 14.14
C TYR A 79 1.14 15.05 15.08
N THR A 80 0.33 16.08 14.84
CA THR A 80 -0.92 16.29 15.58
C THR A 80 -2.05 15.38 15.07
N ASN A 81 -3.17 15.38 15.79
CA ASN A 81 -4.36 14.60 15.45
C ASN A 81 -4.75 14.79 13.97
N GLY A 82 -5.00 13.67 13.28
CA GLY A 82 -5.49 13.65 11.91
C GLY A 82 -4.46 14.07 10.85
N GLN A 83 -3.19 14.33 11.19
CA GLN A 83 -2.20 14.79 10.20
C GLN A 83 -1.74 13.72 9.22
N PHE A 84 -1.75 12.44 9.61
CA PHE A 84 -1.44 11.36 8.69
C PHE A 84 -2.52 11.19 7.62
N VAL A 85 -2.19 10.52 6.51
CA VAL A 85 -3.07 10.38 5.33
C VAL A 85 -4.45 9.79 5.69
N MET A 86 -4.50 8.71 6.46
CA MET A 86 -5.76 8.10 6.92
C MET A 86 -6.55 9.04 7.83
N GLY A 87 -5.86 9.84 8.66
CA GLY A 87 -6.40 10.94 9.46
C GLY A 87 -7.08 12.02 8.62
N ARG A 88 -6.54 12.31 7.45
CA ARG A 88 -7.12 13.23 6.45
C ARG A 88 -8.13 12.58 5.50
N THR A 89 -8.41 11.28 5.67
CA THR A 89 -9.28 10.48 4.80
C THR A 89 -10.52 9.95 5.52
N TYR A 90 -10.43 9.63 6.81
CA TYR A 90 -11.58 9.11 7.56
C TYR A 90 -12.68 10.18 7.69
N SER A 91 -13.93 9.72 7.64
CA SER A 91 -15.11 10.59 7.71
C SER A 91 -16.37 9.76 7.96
N SER A 92 -17.43 10.41 8.45
CA SER A 92 -18.77 9.82 8.54
C SER A 92 -19.50 9.74 7.19
N LEU A 93 -19.03 10.51 6.19
CA LEU A 93 -19.58 10.62 4.83
C LEU A 93 -18.46 10.52 3.79
N ALA A 94 -18.75 9.95 2.61
CA ALA A 94 -17.78 9.76 1.52
C ALA A 94 -17.06 11.05 1.07
N GLY A 95 -17.70 12.21 1.25
CA GLY A 95 -17.17 13.53 0.88
C GLY A 95 -16.72 14.41 2.03
N GLY A 96 -16.83 13.93 3.28
CA GLY A 96 -16.65 14.77 4.47
C GLY A 96 -15.19 15.07 4.85
N ALA A 97 -14.23 14.33 4.28
CA ALA A 97 -12.81 14.52 4.53
C ALA A 97 -12.10 15.28 3.38
N THR A 98 -10.91 15.80 3.68
CA THR A 98 -10.03 16.44 2.67
C THR A 98 -9.71 15.46 1.56
N TYR A 99 -9.20 14.27 1.90
CA TYR A 99 -9.01 13.16 0.97
C TYR A 99 -10.22 12.22 1.01
N LYS A 100 -10.50 11.58 -0.12
CA LYS A 100 -11.63 10.67 -0.27
C LYS A 100 -11.10 9.28 -0.57
N ILE A 101 -11.65 8.27 0.08
CA ILE A 101 -11.23 6.90 -0.17
C ILE A 101 -11.78 6.44 -1.53
N SER A 102 -10.91 5.92 -2.39
CA SER A 102 -11.32 5.58 -3.76
C SER A 102 -12.16 4.29 -3.82
N GLU A 103 -13.15 4.25 -4.72
CA GLU A 103 -13.88 3.01 -5.08
C GLU A 103 -12.92 1.87 -5.45
N ARG A 104 -11.81 2.21 -6.11
CA ARG A 104 -10.76 1.26 -6.50
C ARG A 104 -10.00 0.64 -5.34
N TRP A 105 -10.04 1.22 -4.14
CA TRP A 105 -9.47 0.58 -2.95
C TRP A 105 -10.53 -0.30 -2.29
N ALA A 106 -11.77 0.18 -2.19
CA ALA A 106 -12.91 -0.62 -1.75
C ALA A 106 -13.16 -1.88 -2.61
N GLN A 107 -12.79 -1.83 -3.89
CA GLN A 107 -12.84 -2.93 -4.84
C GLN A 107 -11.84 -4.06 -4.54
N GLU A 108 -10.74 -3.77 -3.84
CA GLU A 108 -9.68 -4.76 -3.62
C GLU A 108 -10.13 -5.88 -2.69
N PHE A 109 -10.98 -5.55 -1.74
CA PHE A 109 -11.61 -6.49 -0.82
C PHE A 109 -12.60 -7.39 -1.56
N LYS A 110 -12.39 -8.70 -1.47
CA LYS A 110 -13.29 -9.71 -2.03
C LYS A 110 -14.61 -9.74 -1.24
N THR A 111 -15.64 -10.30 -1.84
CA THR A 111 -16.90 -10.57 -1.12
C THR A 111 -16.63 -11.40 0.13
N GLY A 112 -17.15 -10.96 1.28
CA GLY A 112 -16.95 -11.61 2.58
C GLY A 112 -15.66 -11.21 3.31
N ASP A 113 -14.85 -10.28 2.78
CA ASP A 113 -13.66 -9.81 3.48
C ASP A 113 -14.02 -8.87 4.63
N LEU A 114 -13.83 -9.33 5.86
CA LEU A 114 -14.20 -8.61 7.08
C LEU A 114 -13.43 -7.30 7.25
N ARG A 115 -12.25 -7.14 6.61
CA ARG A 115 -11.50 -5.88 6.64
C ARG A 115 -12.24 -4.76 5.93
N LYS A 116 -13.07 -5.09 4.92
CA LYS A 116 -13.97 -4.12 4.29
C LYS A 116 -15.03 -3.67 5.27
N ASP A 117 -15.72 -4.61 5.91
CA ASP A 117 -16.81 -4.34 6.84
C ASP A 117 -16.32 -3.63 8.10
N GLN A 118 -15.07 -3.88 8.50
CA GLN A 118 -14.41 -3.19 9.60
C GLN A 118 -14.10 -1.73 9.25
N ASN A 119 -13.69 -1.41 8.02
CA ASN A 119 -13.04 -0.13 7.71
C ASN A 119 -13.77 0.77 6.73
N LEU A 120 -14.77 0.26 6.00
CA LEU A 120 -15.46 1.01 4.96
C LEU A 120 -16.96 1.03 5.21
N LYS A 121 -17.55 2.21 5.05
CA LYS A 121 -18.99 2.41 5.10
C LYS A 121 -19.47 3.01 3.79
N ALA A 122 -20.47 2.41 3.17
CA ALA A 122 -21.16 3.03 2.05
C ALA A 122 -22.06 4.15 2.58
N THR A 123 -22.00 5.32 1.95
CA THR A 123 -22.82 6.49 2.28
C THR A 123 -23.38 7.10 1.00
N THR A 124 -24.09 8.22 1.13
CA THR A 124 -24.44 9.06 -0.03
C THR A 124 -23.17 9.33 -0.86
N PRO A 125 -23.20 9.09 -2.19
CA PRO A 125 -22.06 9.34 -3.06
C PRO A 125 -21.57 10.78 -2.94
N TYR A 126 -20.25 10.96 -2.86
CA TYR A 126 -19.64 12.27 -3.04
C TYR A 126 -19.42 12.54 -4.52
N LEU A 127 -20.12 13.55 -5.04
CA LEU A 127 -20.12 13.95 -6.46
C LEU A 127 -19.52 15.35 -6.68
N GLY A 128 -18.98 15.98 -5.64
CA GLY A 128 -18.52 17.36 -5.67
C GLY A 128 -17.18 17.55 -6.39
N GLN A 129 -16.86 18.81 -6.71
CA GLN A 129 -15.59 19.23 -7.34
C GLN A 129 -15.37 18.70 -8.77
N ALA A 130 -16.43 18.25 -9.44
CA ALA A 130 -16.39 17.89 -10.86
C ALA A 130 -15.91 19.09 -11.73
N ASP A 131 -16.31 20.30 -11.35
CA ASP A 131 -15.90 21.59 -11.92
C ASP A 131 -14.40 21.89 -11.75
N ARG A 132 -13.70 21.19 -10.84
CA ARG A 132 -12.27 21.38 -10.53
C ARG A 132 -11.40 20.21 -10.99
N GLY A 133 -11.89 19.43 -11.95
CA GLY A 133 -11.14 18.32 -12.54
C GLY A 133 -11.17 17.02 -11.74
N GLN A 134 -12.05 16.87 -10.73
CA GLN A 134 -12.29 15.54 -10.15
C GLN A 134 -12.96 14.63 -11.19
N ALA A 135 -12.22 13.63 -11.64
CA ALA A 135 -12.70 12.60 -12.57
C ALA A 135 -13.19 11.32 -11.86
N HIS A 136 -13.02 11.22 -10.54
CA HIS A 136 -13.32 10.00 -9.78
C HIS A 136 -14.04 10.31 -8.49
N PHE A 137 -15.26 9.81 -8.38
CA PHE A 137 -16.15 9.96 -7.25
C PHE A 137 -16.16 8.70 -6.38
N THR A 138 -16.78 8.77 -5.20
CA THR A 138 -16.83 7.62 -4.30
C THR A 138 -18.08 7.60 -3.44
N ARG A 139 -18.54 6.40 -3.12
CA ARG A 139 -19.62 6.15 -2.15
C ARG A 139 -19.10 5.69 -0.81
N TRP A 140 -17.80 5.51 -0.68
CA TRP A 140 -17.20 4.94 0.52
C TRP A 140 -16.65 6.03 1.41
N ALA A 141 -16.85 5.85 2.71
CA ALA A 141 -16.16 6.57 3.77
C ALA A 141 -15.25 5.59 4.52
N LEU A 142 -14.06 6.07 4.91
CA LEU A 142 -13.15 5.32 5.78
C LEU A 142 -13.58 5.51 7.23
N VAL A 143 -13.79 4.41 7.94
CA VAL A 143 -14.31 4.38 9.32
C VAL A 143 -13.18 4.59 10.31
N ASP A 144 -13.36 5.53 11.23
CA ASP A 144 -12.44 5.78 12.34
C ASP A 144 -12.59 4.72 13.44
N GLY A 145 -11.50 4.06 13.85
CA GLY A 145 -11.51 3.01 14.87
C GLY A 145 -12.07 1.66 14.40
N GLY A 146 -12.69 1.64 13.22
CA GLY A 146 -13.40 0.51 12.65
C GLY A 146 -14.75 0.22 13.32
N THR A 147 -15.48 -0.79 12.84
CA THR A 147 -16.84 -1.12 13.31
C THR A 147 -16.90 -2.02 14.54
N GLY A 148 -15.74 -2.47 15.04
CA GLY A 148 -15.63 -3.24 16.28
C GLY A 148 -15.46 -4.76 16.09
N LEU A 149 -15.19 -5.23 14.87
CA LEU A 149 -14.89 -6.64 14.61
C LEU A 149 -13.57 -7.04 15.28
N ALA A 150 -13.64 -8.02 16.18
CA ALA A 150 -12.49 -8.50 16.94
C ALA A 150 -11.47 -9.21 16.04
N GLY A 151 -10.19 -8.90 16.22
CA GLY A 151 -9.10 -9.52 15.46
C GLY A 151 -8.99 -9.05 14.00
N VAL A 152 -9.82 -8.10 13.56
CA VAL A 152 -9.78 -7.56 12.20
C VAL A 152 -8.97 -6.27 12.17
N ALA A 153 -8.09 -6.14 11.18
CA ALA A 153 -7.23 -4.98 11.01
C ALA A 153 -8.03 -3.67 10.89
N VAL A 154 -7.49 -2.59 11.47
CA VAL A 154 -8.09 -1.24 11.43
C VAL A 154 -7.14 -0.28 10.75
N TYR A 155 -7.64 0.41 9.72
CA TYR A 155 -6.85 1.25 8.81
C TYR A 155 -6.93 2.75 9.09
N ALA A 156 -7.74 3.17 10.07
CA ALA A 156 -7.76 4.55 10.55
C ALA A 156 -8.06 4.61 12.04
N ARG A 157 -7.29 5.42 12.77
CA ARG A 157 -7.65 5.90 14.10
C ARG A 157 -7.29 7.38 14.23
N SER A 158 -8.24 8.19 14.69
CA SER A 158 -8.03 9.61 14.95
C SER A 158 -7.45 9.87 16.34
N THR A 159 -7.76 9.01 17.31
CA THR A 159 -7.31 9.21 18.70
C THR A 159 -5.78 9.27 18.75
N PRO A 160 -5.17 10.36 19.26
CA PRO A 160 -3.73 10.49 19.36
C PRO A 160 -3.06 9.28 20.01
N GLY A 161 -1.91 8.87 19.46
CA GLY A 161 -1.14 7.72 19.94
C GLY A 161 -1.70 6.35 19.55
N THR A 162 -2.92 6.24 19.03
CA THR A 162 -3.55 4.93 18.79
C THR A 162 -3.31 4.35 17.39
N TYR A 163 -3.10 5.20 16.38
CA TYR A 163 -2.74 4.75 15.03
C TYR A 163 -1.23 4.52 14.93
N GLU A 164 -0.84 3.30 14.59
CA GLU A 164 0.55 2.94 14.32
C GLU A 164 0.83 3.03 12.83
N LEU A 165 1.43 4.13 12.37
CA LEU A 165 1.84 4.24 10.98
C LEU A 165 3.15 3.50 10.78
N HIS A 166 3.15 2.44 9.98
CA HIS A 166 4.37 1.74 9.56
C HIS A 166 5.11 2.58 8.51
N VAL A 167 6.27 3.12 8.86
CA VAL A 167 7.04 4.09 8.02
C VAL A 167 7.97 3.36 7.05
N ALA A 168 8.64 2.31 7.51
CA ALA A 168 9.51 1.47 6.69
C ALA A 168 8.78 0.19 6.24
N VAL A 169 9.48 -0.92 6.00
CA VAL A 169 8.85 -2.23 5.70
C VAL A 169 8.27 -2.83 7.00
N ASP A 170 7.12 -3.49 6.90
CA ASP A 170 6.54 -4.31 7.97
C ASP A 170 6.57 -5.80 7.61
N TYR A 171 6.17 -6.65 8.55
CA TYR A 171 6.19 -8.09 8.37
C TYR A 171 5.31 -8.53 7.20
N GLU A 172 4.09 -8.01 7.11
CA GLU A 172 3.12 -8.35 6.09
C GLU A 172 3.60 -7.97 4.69
N GLU A 173 4.17 -6.77 4.52
CA GLU A 173 4.82 -6.41 3.26
C GLU A 173 5.98 -7.35 2.94
N ASN A 174 6.84 -7.67 3.91
CA ASN A 174 7.96 -8.59 3.71
C ASN A 174 7.48 -9.98 3.24
N GLN A 175 6.40 -10.49 3.85
CA GLN A 175 5.75 -11.73 3.41
C GLN A 175 5.20 -11.62 1.99
N LEU A 176 4.53 -10.53 1.64
CA LEU A 176 4.01 -10.35 0.28
C LEU A 176 5.13 -10.23 -0.77
N MET A 177 6.31 -9.69 -0.42
CA MET A 177 7.47 -9.74 -1.31
C MET A 177 7.98 -11.18 -1.52
N LYS A 178 7.98 -12.03 -0.48
CA LYS A 178 8.29 -13.47 -0.62
C LYS A 178 7.27 -14.17 -1.52
N ALA A 179 5.98 -13.94 -1.28
CA ALA A 179 4.90 -14.51 -2.05
C ALA A 179 5.04 -14.14 -3.54
N GLU A 180 5.35 -12.87 -3.83
CA GLU A 180 5.57 -12.41 -5.20
C GLU A 180 6.74 -13.13 -5.89
N ALA A 181 7.87 -13.27 -5.21
CA ALA A 181 9.03 -13.97 -5.75
C ALA A 181 8.73 -15.45 -6.03
N LEU A 182 8.02 -16.13 -5.11
CA LEU A 182 7.61 -17.53 -5.28
C LEU A 182 6.64 -17.71 -6.45
N ILE A 183 5.61 -16.88 -6.53
CA ILE A 183 4.62 -16.93 -7.63
C ILE A 183 5.30 -16.71 -8.99
N ASN A 184 6.23 -15.75 -9.09
CA ASN A 184 6.95 -15.48 -10.35
C ASN A 184 8.03 -16.52 -10.69
N THR A 185 8.35 -17.44 -9.77
CA THR A 185 9.30 -18.54 -10.00
C THR A 185 8.62 -19.91 -10.01
N ASN A 186 7.34 -19.94 -10.39
CA ASN A 186 6.52 -21.15 -10.53
C ASN A 186 6.28 -21.93 -9.23
N GLN A 187 6.51 -21.32 -8.07
CA GLN A 187 6.16 -21.85 -6.75
C GLN A 187 4.84 -21.25 -6.26
N ILE A 188 3.79 -21.38 -7.09
CA ILE A 188 2.50 -20.68 -6.90
C ILE A 188 1.88 -21.01 -5.55
N GLU A 189 1.74 -22.30 -5.22
CA GLU A 189 1.08 -22.74 -3.99
C GLU A 189 1.79 -22.26 -2.71
N ALA A 190 3.13 -22.22 -2.73
CA ALA A 190 3.90 -21.67 -1.62
C ALA A 190 3.66 -20.16 -1.44
N GLY A 191 3.52 -19.41 -2.54
CA GLY A 191 3.18 -17.99 -2.47
C GLY A 191 1.75 -17.74 -2.02
N LEU A 192 0.79 -18.56 -2.47
CA LEU A 192 -0.60 -18.50 -2.03
C LEU A 192 -0.75 -18.78 -0.53
N ALA A 193 -0.01 -19.76 -0.01
CA ALA A 193 -0.01 -20.07 1.43
C ALA A 193 0.46 -18.88 2.29
N ILE A 194 1.43 -18.10 1.80
CA ILE A 194 1.86 -16.87 2.46
C ILE A 194 0.76 -15.80 2.44
N ILE A 195 0.07 -15.64 1.30
CA ILE A 195 -1.07 -14.72 1.17
C ILE A 195 -2.19 -15.09 2.17
N ASP A 196 -2.51 -16.38 2.28
CA ASP A 196 -3.50 -16.87 3.24
C ASP A 196 -3.06 -16.60 4.69
N GLY A 197 -1.78 -16.79 5.02
CA GLY A 197 -1.23 -16.44 6.33
C GLY A 197 -1.37 -14.94 6.66
N VAL A 198 -1.13 -14.05 5.70
CA VAL A 198 -1.32 -12.59 5.87
C VAL A 198 -2.80 -12.25 6.06
N ARG A 199 -3.71 -12.91 5.32
CA ARG A 199 -5.17 -12.74 5.49
C ARG A 199 -5.64 -13.16 6.87
N THR A 200 -5.17 -14.30 7.35
CA THR A 200 -5.48 -14.78 8.70
C THR A 200 -4.96 -13.79 9.75
N LEU A 201 -3.72 -13.32 9.62
CA LEU A 201 -3.13 -12.35 10.54
C LEU A 201 -3.94 -11.05 10.63
N GLN A 202 -4.50 -10.60 9.50
CA GLN A 202 -5.26 -9.35 9.40
C GLN A 202 -6.76 -9.54 9.65
N GLY A 203 -7.20 -10.75 10.01
CA GLY A 203 -8.59 -11.07 10.29
C GLY A 203 -9.51 -10.94 9.07
N ALA A 204 -9.02 -11.25 7.87
CA ALA A 204 -9.80 -11.09 6.63
C ALA A 204 -11.07 -11.97 6.59
N GLY A 205 -11.09 -13.10 7.29
CA GLY A 205 -12.21 -14.04 7.30
C GLY A 205 -12.43 -14.78 5.96
N LEU A 206 -11.51 -14.65 5.01
CA LEU A 206 -11.59 -15.31 3.70
C LEU A 206 -11.11 -16.76 3.79
N ALA A 207 -11.72 -17.63 2.96
CA ALA A 207 -11.22 -18.98 2.75
C ALA A 207 -9.83 -18.95 2.12
N ALA A 208 -8.98 -19.92 2.51
CA ALA A 208 -7.67 -20.12 1.93
C ALA A 208 -7.78 -20.43 0.43
N VAL A 209 -6.83 -19.92 -0.35
CA VAL A 209 -6.73 -20.16 -1.80
C VAL A 209 -5.57 -21.08 -2.17
N ALA A 210 -4.62 -21.32 -1.25
CA ALA A 210 -3.65 -22.39 -1.42
C ALA A 210 -4.37 -23.75 -1.49
N GLY A 211 -3.92 -24.61 -2.39
CA GLY A 211 -4.49 -25.92 -2.67
C GLY A 211 -5.71 -25.90 -3.60
N THR A 212 -6.17 -24.73 -4.06
CA THR A 212 -7.33 -24.64 -4.99
C THR A 212 -6.94 -24.66 -6.46
N GLY A 213 -5.64 -24.79 -6.78
CA GLY A 213 -5.15 -24.91 -8.16
C GLY A 213 -5.26 -23.62 -8.97
N LEU A 214 -5.09 -22.45 -8.35
CA LEU A 214 -5.08 -21.19 -9.07
C LEU A 214 -3.90 -21.13 -10.06
N ASN A 215 -4.17 -20.66 -11.27
CA ASN A 215 -3.12 -20.41 -12.25
C ASN A 215 -2.30 -19.15 -11.90
N LEU A 216 -1.20 -18.92 -12.63
CA LEU A 216 -0.30 -17.80 -12.40
C LEU A 216 -1.01 -16.44 -12.41
N ALA A 217 -1.94 -16.20 -13.35
CA ALA A 217 -2.65 -14.93 -13.45
C ALA A 217 -3.60 -14.71 -12.26
N GLN A 218 -4.30 -15.77 -11.84
CA GLN A 218 -5.17 -15.74 -10.65
C GLN A 218 -4.36 -15.50 -9.37
N ALA A 219 -3.23 -16.19 -9.19
CA ALA A 219 -2.36 -15.99 -8.03
C ALA A 219 -1.77 -14.57 -7.97
N LYS A 220 -1.37 -14.02 -9.13
CA LYS A 220 -0.93 -12.61 -9.24
C LYS A 220 -2.04 -11.63 -8.87
N GLU A 221 -3.29 -11.92 -9.21
CA GLU A 221 -4.43 -11.08 -8.81
C GLU A 221 -4.69 -11.11 -7.30
N GLU A 222 -4.58 -12.28 -6.65
CA GLU A 222 -4.66 -12.39 -5.18
C GLU A 222 -3.55 -11.56 -4.51
N LEU A 223 -2.31 -11.70 -4.98
CA LEU A 223 -1.18 -10.91 -4.50
C LEU A 223 -1.40 -9.40 -4.68
N ARG A 224 -1.84 -8.99 -5.87
CA ARG A 224 -2.06 -7.58 -6.22
C ARG A 224 -3.08 -6.92 -5.31
N ARG A 225 -4.15 -7.63 -4.95
CA ARG A 225 -5.17 -7.16 -4.00
C ARG A 225 -4.59 -6.96 -2.62
N GLU A 226 -3.94 -7.99 -2.08
CA GLU A 226 -3.38 -7.93 -0.73
C GLU A 226 -2.29 -6.85 -0.60
N ARG A 227 -1.42 -6.71 -1.60
CA ARG A 227 -0.44 -5.61 -1.65
C ARG A 227 -1.11 -4.24 -1.50
N ARG A 228 -2.22 -4.01 -2.22
CA ARG A 228 -2.95 -2.73 -2.17
C ARG A 228 -3.74 -2.52 -0.87
N ILE A 229 -4.19 -3.60 -0.22
CA ILE A 229 -4.86 -3.53 1.08
C ILE A 229 -3.84 -3.25 2.18
N ILE A 230 -2.80 -4.07 2.28
CA ILE A 230 -1.79 -4.03 3.35
C ILE A 230 -0.91 -2.78 3.29
N CYS A 231 -0.50 -2.35 2.10
CA CYS A 231 0.40 -1.20 1.95
C CYS A 231 -0.35 0.14 1.79
N ALA A 232 -1.65 0.17 2.10
CA ALA A 232 -2.45 1.37 2.02
C ALA A 232 -1.85 2.51 2.87
N PHE A 233 -2.00 3.75 2.38
CA PHE A 233 -1.55 4.98 3.06
C PHE A 233 -0.04 5.12 3.31
N ARG A 234 0.79 4.23 2.76
CA ARG A 234 2.26 4.23 2.92
C ARG A 234 3.02 4.71 1.66
N GLY A 235 2.30 5.21 0.65
CA GLY A 235 2.89 5.71 -0.61
C GLY A 235 3.35 4.62 -1.59
N ILE A 236 3.25 3.34 -1.23
CA ILE A 236 3.77 2.23 -2.04
C ILE A 236 2.89 1.89 -3.25
N SER A 237 1.60 2.21 -3.21
CA SER A 237 0.64 1.91 -4.29
C SER A 237 1.04 2.51 -5.65
N PHE A 238 1.70 3.67 -5.66
CA PHE A 238 2.20 4.27 -6.90
C PHE A 238 3.30 3.40 -7.52
N TYR A 239 4.30 3.01 -6.73
CA TYR A 239 5.40 2.17 -7.18
C TYR A 239 4.93 0.78 -7.62
N ASP A 240 3.95 0.20 -6.92
CA ASP A 240 3.32 -1.05 -7.34
C ASP A 240 2.60 -0.91 -8.69
N ALA A 241 1.82 0.17 -8.87
CA ALA A 241 1.13 0.41 -10.13
C ALA A 241 2.10 0.65 -11.30
N ARG A 242 3.22 1.35 -11.02
CA ARG A 242 4.31 1.57 -11.97
C ARG A 242 4.99 0.26 -12.37
N ARG A 243 5.49 -0.50 -11.39
CA ARG A 243 6.26 -1.72 -11.68
C ARG A 243 5.41 -2.80 -12.34
N TRP A 244 4.10 -2.87 -12.06
CA TRP A 244 3.18 -3.77 -12.74
C TRP A 244 2.75 -3.28 -14.13
N GLY A 245 3.19 -2.09 -14.57
CA GLY A 245 2.82 -1.52 -15.86
C GLY A 245 1.35 -1.09 -15.95
N VAL A 246 0.68 -0.86 -14.82
CA VAL A 246 -0.74 -0.45 -14.79
C VAL A 246 -0.92 0.99 -15.23
N ILE A 247 0.08 1.83 -14.96
CA ILE A 247 0.05 3.27 -15.27
C ILE A 247 0.83 3.64 -16.54
N ASP A 248 1.42 2.65 -17.21
CA ASP A 248 2.12 2.84 -18.48
C ASP A 248 1.19 3.47 -19.53
N PRO A 249 1.67 4.41 -20.37
CA PRO A 249 0.84 5.08 -21.39
C PRO A 249 0.19 4.14 -22.40
N SER A 250 0.82 3.01 -22.70
CA SER A 250 0.29 1.97 -23.59
C SER A 250 -0.68 1.01 -22.90
N SER A 251 -0.83 1.12 -21.57
CA SER A 251 -1.60 0.21 -20.74
C SER A 251 -2.93 0.80 -20.27
N SER A 252 -3.79 -0.06 -19.73
CA SER A 252 -5.02 0.34 -19.06
C SER A 252 -5.42 -0.64 -17.98
N ARG A 253 -6.06 -0.12 -16.93
CA ARG A 253 -6.73 -0.96 -15.95
C ARG A 253 -8.18 -1.16 -16.36
N THR A 254 -8.54 -2.38 -16.70
CA THR A 254 -9.93 -2.79 -16.98
C THR A 254 -10.60 -3.35 -15.71
N GLY A 255 -11.93 -3.53 -15.76
CA GLY A 255 -12.68 -4.10 -14.64
C GLY A 255 -12.73 -3.19 -13.41
N ALA A 256 -12.41 -1.90 -13.52
CA ALA A 256 -12.36 -1.00 -12.37
C ALA A 256 -13.77 -0.59 -11.93
N VAL A 257 -13.97 -0.48 -10.61
CA VAL A 257 -15.17 0.15 -10.05
C VAL A 257 -14.99 1.66 -10.03
N THR A 258 -15.91 2.39 -10.64
CA THR A 258 -15.94 3.86 -10.66
C THR A 258 -17.34 4.38 -10.40
N VAL A 259 -17.42 5.64 -9.99
CA VAL A 259 -18.68 6.38 -9.86
C VAL A 259 -18.58 7.59 -10.77
N THR A 260 -19.63 7.88 -11.54
CA THR A 260 -19.73 9.07 -12.39
C THR A 260 -20.10 10.31 -11.57
N ASN A 261 -19.98 11.51 -12.15
CA ASN A 261 -20.44 12.76 -11.52
C ASN A 261 -21.97 12.82 -11.31
N THR A 262 -22.72 11.87 -11.86
CA THR A 262 -24.17 11.70 -11.64
C THR A 262 -24.49 10.58 -10.64
N GLY A 263 -23.48 9.96 -10.03
CA GLY A 263 -23.66 8.90 -9.04
C GLY A 263 -23.89 7.50 -9.61
N VAL A 264 -23.76 7.33 -10.93
CA VAL A 264 -23.88 6.01 -11.56
C VAL A 264 -22.62 5.19 -11.28
N VAL A 265 -22.81 3.96 -10.81
CA VAL A 265 -21.73 3.02 -10.52
C VAL A 265 -21.43 2.17 -11.75
N SER A 266 -20.19 2.17 -12.20
CA SER A 266 -19.68 1.19 -13.16
C SER A 266 -18.83 0.18 -12.42
N THR A 267 -19.00 -1.11 -12.72
CA THR A 267 -18.18 -2.21 -12.18
C THR A 267 -17.18 -2.76 -13.19
N ASN A 268 -17.15 -2.20 -14.40
CA ASN A 268 -16.31 -2.68 -15.49
C ASN A 268 -15.71 -1.51 -16.28
N ALA A 269 -15.29 -0.45 -15.60
CA ALA A 269 -14.67 0.69 -16.25
C ALA A 269 -13.23 0.37 -16.68
N THR A 270 -12.81 1.03 -17.75
CA THR A 270 -11.40 1.07 -18.18
C THR A 270 -10.80 2.41 -17.83
N ILE A 271 -9.66 2.38 -17.13
CA ILE A 271 -8.90 3.58 -16.76
C ILE A 271 -7.57 3.53 -17.50
N LYS A 272 -7.36 4.52 -18.37
CA LYS A 272 -6.04 4.87 -18.89
C LYS A 272 -5.47 5.93 -17.96
N TYR A 273 -4.35 5.61 -17.32
CA TYR A 273 -3.64 6.59 -16.51
C TYR A 273 -2.84 7.49 -17.45
N GLY A 274 -1.79 6.98 -18.10
CA GLY A 274 -1.13 7.67 -19.20
C GLY A 274 -0.57 9.05 -18.86
N TYR A 275 -0.08 9.23 -17.63
CA TYR A 275 0.44 10.54 -17.22
C TYR A 275 1.72 10.56 -16.39
N LEU A 276 2.08 9.52 -15.61
CA LEU A 276 3.21 9.65 -14.68
C LEU A 276 3.96 8.32 -14.40
N ASP A 277 5.11 8.13 -15.05
CA ASP A 277 6.14 7.16 -14.62
C ASP A 277 7.07 7.67 -13.49
N TYR A 278 7.45 8.96 -13.53
CA TYR A 278 8.23 9.67 -12.51
C TYR A 278 7.91 11.18 -12.49
N TRP A 279 8.39 11.91 -11.49
CA TRP A 279 8.24 13.36 -11.45
C TRP A 279 9.36 14.03 -12.27
N ASP A 280 8.97 14.99 -13.12
CA ASP A 280 9.93 15.82 -13.86
C ASP A 280 10.90 16.51 -12.90
N VAL A 281 12.15 16.69 -13.33
CA VAL A 281 13.10 17.53 -12.60
C VAL A 281 12.61 18.98 -12.71
N PRO A 282 12.50 19.73 -11.60
CA PRO A 282 12.06 21.12 -11.64
C PRO A 282 12.92 21.98 -12.59
N ASP A 283 12.28 22.80 -13.42
CA ASP A 283 12.98 23.60 -14.44
C ASP A 283 14.01 24.58 -13.84
N ASN A 284 13.77 25.07 -12.62
CA ASN A 284 14.73 25.89 -11.88
C ASN A 284 16.01 25.11 -11.51
N GLU A 285 15.89 23.84 -11.10
CA GLU A 285 17.06 22.99 -10.83
C GLU A 285 17.89 22.76 -12.10
N LEU A 286 17.23 22.49 -13.23
CA LEU A 286 17.90 22.30 -14.53
C LEU A 286 18.59 23.57 -15.04
N THR A 287 18.10 24.75 -14.63
CA THR A 287 18.73 26.03 -14.98
C THR A 287 20.07 26.20 -14.27
N TYR A 288 20.17 25.83 -12.99
CA TYR A 288 21.39 25.96 -12.20
C TYR A 288 22.34 24.78 -12.36
N ASN A 289 21.79 23.59 -12.63
CA ASN A 289 22.55 22.35 -12.77
C ASN A 289 22.02 21.54 -13.98
N PRO A 290 22.44 21.90 -15.21
CA PRO A 290 21.99 21.21 -16.41
C PRO A 290 22.40 19.73 -16.42
N ALA A 291 21.51 18.87 -16.92
CA ALA A 291 21.80 17.45 -17.04
C ALA A 291 23.02 17.20 -17.93
N ALA A 292 24.02 16.50 -17.40
CA ALA A 292 25.20 16.10 -18.16
C ALA A 292 24.88 15.00 -19.17
N ALA A 293 25.74 14.84 -20.18
CA ALA A 293 25.64 13.72 -21.12
C ALA A 293 25.64 12.38 -20.36
N GLY A 294 24.69 11.50 -20.70
CA GLY A 294 24.50 10.21 -20.03
C GLY A 294 23.62 10.23 -18.78
N SER A 295 23.11 11.39 -18.36
CA SER A 295 22.11 11.48 -17.29
C SER A 295 20.81 10.77 -17.67
N ALA A 296 20.07 10.31 -16.65
CA ALA A 296 18.71 9.81 -16.84
C ALA A 296 17.79 10.90 -17.42
N PRO A 297 16.68 10.52 -18.11
CA PRO A 297 15.70 11.47 -18.61
C PRO A 297 15.14 12.38 -17.49
N VAL A 298 15.04 13.68 -17.78
CA VAL A 298 14.61 14.71 -16.81
C VAL A 298 13.13 15.11 -16.94
N LYS A 299 12.45 14.62 -17.99
CA LYS A 299 11.03 14.86 -18.28
C LYS A 299 10.36 13.55 -18.63
N ASN A 300 9.19 13.33 -18.02
CA ASN A 300 8.36 12.15 -18.21
C ASN A 300 8.01 11.94 -19.68
N PRO A 301 8.00 10.69 -20.18
CA PRO A 301 7.40 10.37 -21.48
C PRO A 301 5.90 10.70 -21.46
N LYS A 302 5.54 11.86 -22.04
CA LYS A 302 4.15 12.31 -22.25
C LYS A 302 3.54 11.67 -23.49
#